data_AF-A0A8S3WI53-F1
#
_entry.id   AF-A0A8S3WI53-F1
#
_cell.length_a   1.000
_cell.length_b   1.000
_cell.length_c   1.000
_cell.angle_alpha   90.00
_cell.angle_beta   90.00
_cell.angle_gamma   90.00
#
_symmetry.space_group_name_H-M   'P 1'
#
loop_
_entity.id
_entity.type
_entity.pdbx_description
1 polymer ?
#
loop_
_entity_poly.entity_id
_entity_poly.type
_entity_poly.pdbx_seq_one_letter_code
_entity_poly.pdbx_strand_id
1 'polypeptide(L)'
;MRKWSAILSMRQSNENSKIEEIHLPSGYSTITKEARRINPYEVIQVDYKFVKNYADTENWYYKSIRPGRRTDDPQVVDIRAIKYNTMTDEVKLNFDEDWTSLPQRPKIISSEMYSSSNVFE
;
A
#
# COMPACT_ATOMS: atom_id res chain seq x y z
N MET A 1 -10.64 -51.25 -7.81
CA MET A 1 -11.45 -50.39 -8.72
C MET A 1 -12.20 -49.31 -7.92
N ARG A 2 -11.54 -48.22 -7.49
CA ARG A 2 -12.18 -47.13 -6.69
C ARG A 2 -11.74 -45.71 -7.09
N LYS A 3 -11.00 -45.56 -8.20
CA LYS A 3 -10.49 -44.24 -8.64
C LYS A 3 -11.44 -43.48 -9.58
N TRP A 4 -12.43 -44.16 -10.15
CA TRP A 4 -13.37 -43.56 -11.12
C TRP A 4 -14.64 -42.96 -10.48
N SER A 5 -15.01 -43.37 -9.25
CA SER A 5 -16.20 -42.86 -8.56
C SER A 5 -16.01 -41.43 -8.01
N ALA A 6 -14.80 -41.08 -7.57
CA ALA A 6 -14.51 -39.75 -7.03
C ALA A 6 -14.57 -38.65 -8.10
N ILE A 7 -14.10 -38.93 -9.31
CA ILE A 7 -14.11 -37.97 -10.43
C ILE A 7 -15.55 -37.70 -10.90
N LEU A 8 -16.40 -38.74 -10.92
CA LEU A 8 -17.81 -38.61 -11.29
C LEU A 8 -18.61 -37.82 -10.23
N SER A 9 -18.34 -38.05 -8.95
CA SER A 9 -18.93 -37.30 -7.83
C SER A 9 -18.50 -35.82 -7.81
N MET A 10 -17.26 -35.52 -8.21
CA MET A 10 -16.75 -34.15 -8.34
C MET A 10 -17.46 -33.36 -9.45
N ARG A 11 -17.83 -34.05 -10.54
CA ARG A 11 -18.53 -33.45 -11.69
C ARG A 11 -19.99 -33.13 -11.39
N GLN A 12 -20.69 -34.00 -10.66
CA GLN A 12 -22.11 -33.79 -10.29
C GLN A 12 -22.32 -32.68 -9.26
N SER A 13 -21.33 -32.34 -8.42
CA SER A 13 -21.41 -31.18 -7.54
C SER A 13 -21.26 -29.83 -8.25
N ASN A 14 -20.65 -29.79 -9.45
CA ASN A 14 -20.43 -28.56 -10.21
C ASN A 14 -21.57 -28.23 -11.20
N GLU A 15 -22.50 -29.15 -11.45
CA GLU A 15 -23.59 -28.95 -12.41
C GLU A 15 -24.80 -28.19 -11.82
N ASN A 16 -24.88 -28.04 -10.49
CA ASN A 16 -26.02 -27.42 -9.79
C ASN A 16 -25.74 -26.04 -9.17
N SER A 17 -24.52 -25.49 -9.28
CA SER A 17 -24.27 -24.12 -8.85
C SER A 17 -24.78 -23.16 -9.92
N LYS A 18 -26.00 -22.66 -9.75
CA LYS A 18 -26.46 -21.48 -10.50
C LYS A 18 -25.42 -20.38 -10.31
N ILE A 19 -24.84 -19.90 -11.41
CA ILE A 19 -23.94 -18.74 -11.37
C ILE A 19 -24.86 -17.56 -11.07
N GLU A 20 -24.89 -17.13 -9.82
CA GLU A 20 -25.58 -15.90 -9.44
C GLU A 20 -24.89 -14.71 -10.10
N GLU A 21 -25.67 -13.76 -10.61
CA GLU A 21 -25.14 -12.56 -11.24
C GLU A 21 -24.44 -11.68 -10.20
N ILE A 22 -23.19 -11.33 -10.49
CA ILE A 22 -22.37 -10.50 -9.59
C ILE A 22 -22.60 -9.05 -9.94
N HIS A 23 -23.45 -8.38 -9.17
CA HIS A 23 -23.75 -6.97 -9.38
C HIS A 23 -22.76 -6.02 -8.71
N LEU A 24 -21.97 -6.49 -7.73
CA LEU A 24 -21.03 -5.69 -6.95
C LEU A 24 -19.71 -6.43 -6.74
N PRO A 25 -18.55 -5.73 -6.75
CA PRO A 25 -17.25 -6.37 -6.48
C PRO A 25 -17.14 -7.07 -5.12
N SER A 26 -17.88 -6.62 -4.11
CA SER A 26 -17.94 -7.29 -2.81
C SER A 26 -18.53 -8.71 -2.89
N GLY A 27 -19.43 -8.94 -3.85
CA GLY A 27 -20.08 -10.23 -4.09
C GLY A 27 -19.12 -11.34 -4.54
N TYR A 28 -17.95 -10.99 -5.10
CA TYR A 28 -16.93 -11.99 -5.42
C TYR A 28 -16.45 -12.74 -4.17
N SER A 29 -16.38 -12.05 -3.01
CA SER A 29 -15.86 -12.66 -1.78
C SER A 29 -16.77 -13.76 -1.22
N THR A 30 -18.09 -13.55 -1.25
CA THR A 30 -19.09 -14.50 -0.74
C THR A 30 -19.20 -15.72 -1.64
N ILE A 31 -19.33 -15.51 -2.95
CA ILE A 31 -19.40 -16.59 -3.95
C ILE A 31 -18.12 -17.44 -3.90
N THR A 32 -16.97 -16.79 -3.78
CA THR A 32 -15.70 -17.49 -3.68
C THR A 32 -15.59 -18.32 -2.39
N LYS A 33 -16.20 -17.90 -1.28
CA LYS A 33 -16.27 -18.70 -0.04
C LYS A 33 -17.22 -19.89 -0.19
N GLU A 34 -18.39 -19.68 -0.79
CA GLU A 34 -19.43 -20.70 -0.95
C GLU A 34 -19.06 -21.78 -1.97
N ALA A 35 -18.37 -21.40 -3.05
CA ALA A 35 -17.93 -22.33 -4.09
C ALA A 35 -16.79 -23.29 -3.63
N ARG A 36 -16.18 -23.05 -2.46
CA ARG A 36 -15.03 -23.82 -1.98
C ARG A 36 -15.46 -24.99 -1.09
N ARG A 37 -15.11 -26.21 -1.52
CA ARG A 37 -15.38 -27.46 -0.78
C ARG A 37 -14.30 -27.83 0.25
N ILE A 38 -13.05 -27.41 0.05
CA ILE A 38 -11.89 -27.62 0.95
C ILE A 38 -11.14 -26.29 1.03
N ASN A 39 -10.77 -25.85 2.24
CA ASN A 39 -10.41 -24.45 2.49
C ASN A 39 -8.98 -24.26 3.03
N PRO A 40 -7.94 -24.26 2.17
CA PRO A 40 -6.57 -23.94 2.57
C PRO A 40 -6.23 -22.44 2.50
N TYR A 41 -7.11 -21.59 1.95
CA TYR A 41 -6.83 -20.16 1.73
C TYR A 41 -7.98 -19.27 2.22
N GLU A 42 -7.63 -18.14 2.81
CA GLU A 42 -8.59 -17.16 3.31
C GLU A 42 -9.02 -16.18 2.23
N VAL A 43 -10.24 -15.64 2.36
CA VAL A 43 -10.77 -14.60 1.46
C VAL A 43 -10.86 -13.32 2.27
N ILE A 44 -9.91 -12.42 2.01
CA ILE A 44 -9.79 -11.13 2.68
C ILE A 44 -10.32 -10.06 1.73
N GLN A 45 -11.29 -9.28 2.20
CA GLN A 45 -11.74 -8.09 1.49
C GLN A 45 -10.79 -6.95 1.83
N VAL A 46 -10.28 -6.28 0.80
CA VAL A 46 -9.29 -5.21 0.96
C VAL A 46 -9.98 -3.95 1.45
N ASP A 47 -9.64 -3.50 2.65
CA ASP A 47 -10.11 -2.24 3.24
C ASP A 47 -9.15 -1.10 2.93
N TYR A 48 -9.63 0.15 2.86
CA TYR A 48 -8.79 1.34 2.66
C TYR A 48 -7.70 1.54 3.74
N LYS A 49 -7.72 0.78 4.83
CA LYS A 49 -6.74 0.82 5.92
C LYS A 49 -5.31 0.48 5.49
N PHE A 50 -5.12 -0.23 4.36
CA PHE A 50 -3.78 -0.46 3.81
C PHE A 50 -3.17 0.83 3.21
N VAL A 51 -4.01 1.82 2.88
CA VAL A 51 -3.54 3.08 2.31
C VAL A 51 -3.02 3.99 3.43
N LYS A 52 -1.79 4.47 3.27
CA LYS A 52 -1.19 5.41 4.22
C LYS A 52 -2.00 6.70 4.29
N ASN A 53 -2.39 7.09 5.50
CA ASN A 53 -3.13 8.33 5.73
C ASN A 53 -2.18 9.54 5.75
N TYR A 54 -2.07 10.26 4.63
CA TYR A 54 -1.25 11.47 4.54
C TYR A 54 -1.90 12.72 5.14
N ALA A 55 -3.16 12.67 5.58
CA ALA A 55 -3.75 13.77 6.34
C ALA A 55 -3.19 13.84 7.77
N ASP A 56 -2.68 12.72 8.27
CA ASP A 56 -2.07 12.65 9.59
C ASP A 56 -0.62 13.15 9.57
N THR A 57 -0.35 14.20 10.34
CA THR A 57 0.97 14.83 10.45
C THR A 57 2.00 13.99 11.23
N GLU A 58 1.57 12.93 11.90
CA GLU A 58 2.44 11.94 12.51
C GLU A 58 3.13 11.07 11.45
N ASN A 59 2.49 10.88 10.30
CA ASN A 59 3.03 10.13 9.17
C ASN A 59 4.04 10.91 8.32
N TRP A 60 4.30 12.18 8.65
CA TRP A 60 5.15 13.07 7.87
C TRP A 60 6.58 13.10 8.42
N TYR A 61 7.53 12.83 7.53
CA TYR A 61 8.96 12.78 7.89
C TYR A 61 9.52 14.17 8.23
N TYR A 62 9.12 15.17 7.43
CA TYR A 62 9.40 16.57 7.65
C TYR A 62 8.09 17.35 7.79
N LYS A 63 8.09 18.38 8.66
CA LYS A 63 6.96 19.31 8.76
C LYS A 63 6.89 20.23 7.52
N SER A 64 8.04 20.52 6.92
CA SER A 64 8.14 21.38 5.74
C SER A 64 9.43 21.09 4.98
N ILE A 65 9.37 21.16 3.65
CA ILE A 65 10.54 20.99 2.76
C ILE A 65 11.30 22.31 2.51
N ARG A 66 11.21 23.28 3.43
CA ARG A 66 11.78 24.62 3.20
C ARG A 66 13.30 24.56 3.36
N PRO A 67 14.09 25.00 2.37
CA PRO A 67 15.54 25.05 2.47
C PRO A 67 16.03 26.20 3.37
N GLY A 68 15.21 27.24 3.52
CA GLY A 68 15.47 28.40 4.38
C GLY A 68 14.57 28.50 5.61
N ARG A 69 15.01 29.29 6.60
CA ARG A 69 14.23 29.61 7.82
C ARG A 69 13.89 31.10 7.97
N ARG A 70 14.74 31.99 7.47
CA ARG A 70 14.61 33.46 7.52
C ARG A 70 13.99 34.01 6.23
N THR A 71 13.59 35.28 6.29
CA THR A 71 12.95 35.99 5.19
C THR A 71 13.80 36.06 3.92
N ASP A 72 15.13 36.13 4.08
CA ASP A 72 16.08 36.20 2.96
C ASP A 72 16.69 34.83 2.59
N ASP A 73 16.24 33.75 3.24
CA ASP A 73 16.72 32.41 2.92
C ASP A 73 15.96 31.82 1.72
N PRO A 74 16.54 30.82 1.02
CA PRO A 74 15.89 30.17 -0.12
C PRO A 74 14.51 29.58 0.23
N GLN A 75 13.55 29.74 -0.67
CA GLN A 75 12.17 29.28 -0.50
C GLN A 75 11.93 27.94 -1.21
N VAL A 76 10.77 27.33 -0.97
CA VAL A 76 10.38 26.07 -1.63
C VAL A 76 10.34 26.23 -3.16
N VAL A 77 10.02 27.43 -3.64
CA VAL A 77 9.94 27.75 -5.08
C VAL A 77 11.31 27.69 -5.75
N ASP A 78 12.38 27.89 -4.99
CA ASP A 78 13.76 27.88 -5.50
C ASP A 78 14.34 26.47 -5.60
N ILE A 79 13.63 25.46 -5.10
CA ILE A 79 14.07 24.05 -5.17
C ILE A 79 13.94 23.56 -6.61
N ARG A 80 15.04 23.03 -7.16
CA ARG A 80 15.06 22.42 -8.50
C ARG A 80 14.99 20.91 -8.48
N ALA A 81 15.56 20.28 -7.45
CA ALA A 81 15.51 18.83 -7.31
C ALA A 81 15.46 18.43 -5.83
N ILE A 82 14.74 17.34 -5.57
CA ILE A 82 14.65 16.69 -4.26
C ILE A 82 15.08 15.23 -4.46
N LYS A 83 15.96 14.75 -3.60
CA LYS A 83 16.41 13.37 -3.55
C LYS A 83 15.90 12.75 -2.26
N TYR A 84 14.96 11.83 -2.42
CA TYR A 84 14.38 11.09 -1.31
C TYR A 84 15.33 9.96 -0.90
N ASN A 85 15.68 9.90 0.38
CA ASN A 85 16.42 8.78 0.96
C ASN A 85 15.60 8.19 2.12
N THR A 86 15.94 6.97 2.54
CA THR A 86 15.24 6.30 3.65
C THR A 86 15.44 7.01 4.99
N MET A 87 16.47 7.84 5.12
CA MET A 87 16.84 8.51 6.38
C MET A 87 16.91 10.03 6.31
N THR A 88 17.04 10.65 5.14
CA THR A 88 17.12 12.13 5.03
C THR A 88 16.82 12.57 3.61
N ASP A 89 16.05 13.63 3.45
CA ASP A 89 15.85 14.23 2.13
C ASP A 89 16.91 15.31 1.86
N GLU A 90 17.46 15.29 0.65
CA GLU A 90 18.44 16.26 0.17
C GLU A 90 17.82 17.10 -0.94
N VAL A 91 18.21 18.37 -1.02
CA VAL A 91 17.71 19.33 -2.01
C VAL A 91 18.84 19.98 -2.79
N LYS A 92 18.53 20.39 -4.01
CA LYS A 92 19.37 21.24 -4.86
C LYS A 92 18.62 22.51 -5.23
N LEU A 93 19.30 23.65 -5.09
CA LEU A 93 18.81 24.96 -5.55
C LEU A 93 19.25 25.22 -6.99
N ASN A 94 20.50 24.86 -7.33
CA ASN A 94 20.99 24.84 -8.71
C ASN A 94 21.39 23.42 -9.14
N PHE A 95 21.33 23.14 -10.45
CA PHE A 95 21.68 21.80 -10.97
C PHE A 95 23.16 21.47 -10.81
N ASP A 96 24.01 22.50 -10.87
CA ASP A 96 25.48 22.41 -10.79
C ASP A 96 26.00 22.36 -9.35
N GLU A 97 25.16 22.66 -8.36
CA GLU A 97 25.51 22.61 -6.94
C GLU A 97 25.41 21.19 -6.38
N ASP A 98 26.11 20.95 -5.27
CA ASP A 98 26.02 19.70 -4.54
C ASP A 98 24.69 19.54 -3.78
N TRP A 99 24.33 18.30 -3.49
CA TRP A 99 23.15 17.97 -2.69
C TRP A 99 23.33 18.51 -1.28
N THR A 100 22.33 19.27 -0.81
CA THR A 100 22.37 19.85 0.54
C THR A 100 21.22 19.29 1.37
N SER A 101 21.50 18.89 2.61
CA SER A 101 20.46 18.42 3.53
C SER A 101 19.52 19.56 3.93
N LEU A 102 18.23 19.25 4.11
CA LEU A 102 17.29 20.23 4.65
C LEU A 102 17.73 20.68 6.06
N PRO A 103 17.57 21.97 6.42
CA PRO A 103 17.94 22.48 7.73
C PRO A 103 17.00 22.01 8.86
N GLN A 104 15.97 21.24 8.52
CA GLN A 104 15.00 20.71 9.48
C GLN A 104 15.43 19.33 9.98
N ARG A 105 15.27 19.11 11.28
CA ARG A 105 15.48 17.78 11.86
C ARG A 105 14.33 16.85 11.42
N PRO A 106 14.64 15.69 10.81
CA PRO A 106 13.61 14.72 10.48
C PRO A 106 12.97 14.13 11.74
N LYS A 107 11.68 13.82 11.66
CA LYS A 107 11.00 13.03 12.69
C LYS A 107 11.41 11.56 12.56
N ILE A 108 11.62 10.91 13.70
CA ILE A 108 11.77 9.45 13.73
C ILE A 108 10.36 8.89 13.62
N ILE A 109 10.04 8.30 12.47
CA ILE A 109 8.81 7.55 12.26
C ILE A 109 9.17 6.08 12.44
N SER A 110 8.34 5.31 13.14
CA SER A 110 8.59 3.88 13.31
C SER A 110 8.71 3.19 11.94
N SER A 111 9.70 2.31 11.79
CA SER A 111 9.92 1.58 10.53
C SER A 111 8.75 0.67 10.17
N GLU A 112 7.95 0.26 11.15
CA GLU A 112 6.70 -0.49 10.99
C GLU A 112 5.72 0.20 10.03
N MET A 113 5.74 1.54 9.95
CA MET A 113 4.89 2.32 9.03
C MET A 113 5.35 2.33 7.57
N TYR A 114 6.54 1.80 7.29
CA TYR A 114 7.13 1.71 5.95
C TYR A 114 7.41 0.27 5.54
N SER A 115 7.07 -0.71 6.38
CA SER A 115 7.15 -2.11 5.98
C SER A 115 6.00 -2.41 5.03
N SER A 116 6.33 -2.66 3.77
CA SER A 116 5.41 -3.16 2.73
C SER A 116 4.84 -4.56 3.03
N SER A 117 4.98 -5.05 4.26
CA SER A 117 4.62 -6.41 4.69
C SER A 117 3.29 -6.50 5.41
N ASN A 118 2.54 -5.41 5.60
CA ASN A 118 1.12 -5.49 6.02
C ASN A 118 0.24 -5.88 4.82
N VAL A 119 0.69 -6.88 4.08
CA VAL A 119 0.00 -7.47 2.93
C VAL A 119 -0.72 -8.68 3.49
N PHE A 120 -1.93 -8.42 3.97
CA PHE A 120 -2.96 -9.41 4.27
C PHE A 120 -2.59 -10.45 5.36
N GLU A 121 -2.74 -10.05 6.62
CA GLU A 121 -3.18 -10.97 7.68
C GLU A 121 -4.71 -10.88 7.83
#